data_AF-A0A2E1EHI6-F1
#
_entry.id   AF-A0A2E1EHI6-F1
#
_cell.length_a   1.000
_cell.length_b   1.000
_cell.length_c   1.000
_cell.angle_alpha   90.00
_cell.angle_beta   90.00
_cell.angle_gamma   90.00
#
_symmetry.space_group_name_H-M   'P 1'
#
loop_
_entity.id
_entity.type
_entity.pdbx_description
1 polymer ?
#
loop_
_entity_poly.entity_id
_entity_poly.type
_entity_poly.pdbx_seq_one_letter_code
_entity_poly.pdbx_strand_id
1 'polypeptide(L)' 'MNILILLVPVALLLGLLGLVAFLWSLKAGQYDDLEGAAERILFDEEPEETPRKDPPEKS' A
#
# COMPACT_ATOMS: atom_id res chain seq x y z
N MET A 1 34.86 17.33 -18.40
CA MET A 1 34.96 17.18 -16.93
C MET A 1 34.16 18.20 -16.12
N ASN A 2 33.68 19.32 -16.69
CA ASN A 2 32.94 20.32 -15.90
C ASN A 2 31.51 19.89 -15.49
N ILE A 3 30.83 19.11 -16.33
CA ILE A 3 29.43 18.71 -16.08
C ILE A 3 29.29 17.76 -14.88
N LEU A 4 30.31 16.93 -14.62
CA LEU A 4 30.31 16.00 -13.49
C LEU A 4 30.28 16.72 -12.14
N ILE A 5 30.88 17.92 -12.07
CA ILE A 5 30.85 18.77 -10.86
C ILE A 5 29.42 19.22 -10.54
N LEU A 6 28.54 19.33 -11.54
CA LEU A 6 27.13 19.65 -11.35
C LEU A 6 26.26 18.39 -11.17
N LEU A 7 26.50 17.35 -11.96
CA LEU A 7 25.69 16.13 -11.92
C LEU A 7 25.89 15.31 -10.66
N VAL A 8 27.10 15.26 -10.09
CA VAL A 8 27.36 14.48 -8.87
C VAL A 8 26.58 15.04 -7.67
N PRO A 9 26.64 16.35 -7.34
CA PRO A 9 25.82 16.92 -6.27
C PRO A 9 24.32 16.77 -6.52
N VAL A 10 23.86 16.96 -7.76
CA VAL A 10 22.45 16.81 -8.12
C VAL A 10 21.99 15.36 -7.90
N ALA A 11 22.76 14.38 -8.35
CA ALA A 11 22.44 12.96 -8.16
C ALA A 11 22.42 12.59 -6.67
N LEU A 12 23.39 13.08 -5.87
CA LEU A 12 23.42 12.85 -4.43
C LEU A 12 22.22 13.49 -3.73
N LEU A 13 21.82 14.70 -4.09
CA LEU A 13 20.63 15.36 -3.56
C LEU A 13 19.36 14.59 -3.91
N LEU A 14 19.21 14.16 -5.17
CA LEU A 14 18.05 13.36 -5.59
C LEU A 14 18.00 12.02 -4.88
N GLY A 15 19.14 11.35 -4.71
CA GLY A 15 19.25 10.11 -3.94
C GLY A 15 18.89 10.31 -2.46
N LEU A 16 19.37 11.38 -1.84
CA LEU A 16 19.05 11.71 -0.45
C LEU A 16 17.57 12.06 -0.28
N LEU A 17 16.99 12.84 -1.19
CA LEU A 17 15.57 13.16 -1.19
C LEU A 17 14.71 11.90 -1.31
N GLY A 18 15.08 10.99 -2.23
CA GLY A 18 14.42 9.70 -2.37
C GLY A 18 14.51 8.85 -1.11
N LEU A 19 15.69 8.79 -0.48
CA LEU A 19 15.91 8.05 0.77
C LEU A 19 15.06 8.63 1.92
N VAL A 20 15.04 9.96 2.09
CA VAL A 20 14.23 10.61 3.12
C VAL A 20 12.75 10.38 2.88
N ALA A 21 12.28 10.50 1.64
CA ALA A 21 10.90 10.22 1.28
C ALA A 21 10.51 8.76 1.56
N PHE A 22 11.39 7.82 1.23
CA PHE A 22 11.21 6.39 1.50
C PHE A 22 11.11 6.11 3.00
N LEU A 23 12.05 6.63 3.80
CA LEU A 23 12.02 6.44 5.26
C LEU A 23 10.79 7.11 5.90
N TRP A 24 10.36 8.26 5.37
CA TRP A 24 9.12 8.92 5.80
C TRP A 24 7.89 8.05 5.48
N SER A 25 7.84 7.45 4.29
CA SER A 25 6.76 6.54 3.86
C SER A 25 6.66 5.30 4.76
N LEU A 26 7.80 4.72 5.15
CA LEU A 26 7.82 3.61 6.11
C LEU A 26 7.30 4.05 7.49
N LYS A 27 7.74 5.21 7.98
CA LYS A 27 7.27 5.75 9.27
C LYS A 27 5.79 6.14 9.26
N ALA A 28 5.24 6.48 8.11
CA ALA A 28 3.83 6.86 7.97
C ALA A 28 2.86 5.66 8.08
N GLY A 29 3.35 4.43 8.23
CA GLY A 29 2.50 3.24 8.42
C GLY A 29 1.69 2.86 7.18
N GLN A 30 2.00 3.41 6.00
CA GLN A 30 1.27 3.12 4.76
C GLN A 30 1.39 1.67 4.28
N TYR A 31 2.37 0.94 4.80
CA TYR A 31 2.61 -0.46 4.45
C TYR A 31 1.83 -1.44 5.34
N ASP A 32 1.30 -1.00 6.49
CA ASP A 32 0.57 -1.85 7.42
C ASP A 32 -0.80 -2.27 6.85
N ASP A 33 -1.41 -1.42 6.02
CA ASP A 33 -2.70 -1.70 5.36
C ASP A 33 -2.57 -2.60 4.12
N LEU A 34 -1.37 -2.73 3.55
CA LEU A 34 -1.13 -3.65 2.42
C LEU A 34 -1.24 -5.12 2.86
N GLU A 35 -0.88 -5.43 4.10
CA GLU A 35 -0.99 -6.77 4.68
C GLU A 35 -2.46 -7.17 4.87
N GLY A 36 -3.31 -6.26 5.36
CA GLY A 36 -4.76 -6.48 5.47
C GLY A 36 -5.49 -6.53 4.11
N ALA A 37 -4.99 -5.82 3.10
CA ALA A 37 -5.55 -5.90 1.74
C ALA A 37 -5.23 -7.24 1.05
N ALA A 38 -4.05 -7.83 1.30
CA ALA A 38 -3.68 -9.14 0.77
C ALA A 38 -4.53 -10.26 1.39
N GLU A 39 -4.79 -10.19 2.70
CA GLU A 39 -5.69 -11.11 3.41
C GLU A 39 -7.08 -11.10 2.76
N ARG A 40 -7.67 -9.91 2.57
CA ARG A 40 -8.97 -9.77 1.91
C ARG A 40 -8.99 -10.36 0.49
N ILE A 41 -7.98 -10.10 -0.34
CA ILE A 41 -7.94 -10.66 -1.70
C ILE A 41 -7.87 -12.19 -1.70
N LEU A 42 -7.19 -12.80 -0.72
CA LEU A 42 -7.06 -14.25 -0.64
C LEU A 42 -8.34 -14.93 -0.12
N PHE A 43 -9.09 -14.26 0.76
CA PHE A 43 -10.27 -14.82 1.42
C PHE A 43 -11.62 -14.30 0.88
N ASP A 44 -11.66 -13.21 0.10
CA ASP A 44 -12.88 -12.65 -0.52
C ASP A 44 -13.42 -13.54 -1.67
N GLU A 45 -12.76 -14.66 -2.02
CA GLU A 45 -13.29 -15.65 -2.97
C GLU A 45 -14.24 -16.68 -2.33
N GLU A 46 -14.42 -16.71 -1.01
CA GLU A 46 -15.53 -17.46 -0.43
C GLU A 46 -16.82 -16.63 -0.55
N PRO A 47 -17.77 -17.01 -1.43
CA PRO A 47 -19.08 -16.40 -1.36
C PRO A 47 -19.64 -16.73 0.01
N GLU A 48 -19.79 -15.70 0.86
CA GLU A 48 -20.67 -15.79 2.02
C GLU A 48 -22.06 -16.15 1.47
N GLU A 49 -22.37 -17.44 1.47
CA GLU A 49 -23.73 -17.94 1.44
C GLU A 49 -24.39 -17.48 2.73
N THR A 50 -24.77 -16.20 2.75
CA THR A 50 -25.72 -15.69 3.72
C THR A 50 -26.98 -16.55 3.57
N PRO A 51 -27.34 -17.37 4.58
CA PRO A 51 -28.56 -18.14 4.48
C PRO A 51 -29.69 -17.15 4.40
N ARG A 52 -30.37 -17.12 3.25
CA ARG A 52 -31.56 -16.32 3.02
C ARG A 52 -32.55 -16.65 4.14
N LYS A 53 -32.67 -15.75 5.12
CA LYS A 53 -33.76 -15.80 6.10
C LYS A 53 -34.98 -15.25 5.41
N ASP A 54 -35.66 -16.10 4.63
CA ASP A 54 -37.01 -15.84 4.18
C ASP A 54 -37.86 -15.59 5.44
N PRO A 55 -38.46 -14.41 5.62
CA PRO A 55 -39.37 -14.17 6.73
C PRO A 55 -40.54 -15.16 6.65
N PRO A 56 -40.99 -15.75 7.77
CA PRO A 56 -42.06 -16.73 7.73
C PRO A 56 -43.31 -16.10 7.12
N GLU A 57 -43.80 -16.77 6.08
CA GLU A 57 -45.08 -16.52 5.43
C GLU A 57 -46.17 -16.47 6.51
N LYS A 58 -46.66 -15.26 6.79
CA LYS A 58 -47.79 -15.08 7.72
C LYS A 58 -49.05 -15.57 7.01
N SER A 59 -49.65 -16.58 7.63
CA SER A 59 -50.94 -17.20 7.34
C SER A 59 -52.10 -16.22 7.32
#